data_AF-A0A9X1PAQ8-F1
#
_entry.id   AF-A0A9X1PAQ8-F1
#
_cell.length_a   1.000
_cell.length_b   1.000
_cell.length_c   1.000
_cell.angle_alpha   90.00
_cell.angle_beta   90.00
_cell.angle_gamma   90.00
#
_symmetry.space_group_name_H-M   'P 1'
#
loop_
_entity.id
_entity.type
_entity.pdbx_description
1 polymer ?
#
loop_
_entity_poly.entity_id
_entity_poly.type
_entity_poly.pdbx_seq_one_letter_code
_entity_poly.pdbx_strand_id
1 'polypeptide(L)'
;MMDLSLLKSLMSGDEKLVGHFVSIFKIQVPSQVKALPGLCANEDWEELSITFHSLKSQFSYVGVNDLAEQLREMEERVDNGETGSIAFLISDFTHSFHQFWQMQFPDN
;
A
#
# COMPACT_ATOMS: atom_id res chain seq x y z
N MET A 1 10.36 -9.03 1.28
CA MET A 1 10.69 -8.91 2.72
C MET A 1 10.77 -7.43 3.04
N MET A 2 10.20 -6.97 4.16
CA MET A 2 10.29 -5.56 4.54
C MET A 2 11.72 -5.15 4.86
N ASP A 3 12.15 -3.99 4.37
CA ASP A 3 13.38 -3.33 4.77
C ASP A 3 13.04 -2.02 5.48
N LEU A 4 13.38 -1.96 6.77
CA LEU A 4 13.13 -0.80 7.61
C LEU A 4 14.31 0.18 7.62
N SER A 5 15.32 0.00 6.76
CA SER A 5 16.52 0.82 6.77
C SER A 5 16.18 2.28 6.43
N LEU A 6 15.30 2.48 5.44
CA LEU A 6 14.79 3.81 5.09
C LEU A 6 14.02 4.43 6.27
N LEU A 7 13.06 3.70 6.85
CA LEU A 7 12.28 4.18 7.99
C LEU A 7 13.16 4.54 9.19
N LYS A 8 14.16 3.72 9.51
CA LYS A 8 15.13 3.99 10.57
C LYS A 8 15.95 5.25 10.28
N SER A 9 16.36 5.44 9.03
CA SER A 9 17.08 6.66 8.61
C SER A 9 16.22 7.91 8.75
N LEU A 10 14.94 7.84 8.38
CA LEU A 10 13.99 8.96 8.50
C LEU A 10 13.73 9.34 9.97
N MET A 11 13.72 8.35 10.86
CA MET A 11 13.49 8.54 12.29
C MET A 11 14.79 8.79 13.09
N SER A 12 15.91 9.09 12.41
CA SER A 12 17.22 9.30 13.05
C SER A 12 17.67 8.15 13.98
N GLY A 13 17.23 6.92 13.68
CA GLY A 13 17.51 5.74 14.48
C GLY A 13 16.62 5.55 15.72
N ASP A 14 15.56 6.36 15.91
CA ASP A 14 14.63 6.19 17.03
C ASP A 14 13.74 4.94 16.85
N GLU A 15 14.11 3.87 17.56
CA GLU A 15 13.41 2.58 17.49
C GLU A 15 11.96 2.65 18.01
N LYS A 16 11.63 3.59 18.90
CA LYS A 16 10.25 3.75 19.40
C LYS A 16 9.35 4.33 18.32
N LEU A 17 9.84 5.34 17.59
CA LEU A 17 9.11 5.92 16.47
C LEU A 17 8.94 4.91 15.33
N VAL A 18 9.99 4.14 15.03
CA VAL A 18 9.93 3.06 14.03
C VAL A 18 8.87 2.01 14.44
N GLY A 19 8.87 1.57 15.70
CA GLY A 19 7.88 0.61 16.21
C GLY A 19 6.45 1.15 16.18
N HIS A 20 6.27 2.43 16.51
CA HIS A 20 4.96 3.10 16.42
C HIS A 20 4.47 3.19 14.97
N PHE A 21 5.34 3.59 14.05
CA PHE A 21 5.02 3.65 12.63
C PHE A 21 4.61 2.27 12.08
N VAL A 22 5.37 1.22 12.38
CA VAL A 22 5.04 -0.15 11.97
C VAL A 22 3.70 -0.61 12.58
N SER A 23 3.38 -0.18 13.80
CA SER A 23 2.10 -0.50 14.44
C SER A 23 0.93 0.17 13.72
N ILE A 24 1.08 1.45 13.34
CA ILE A 24 0.08 2.16 12.53
C ILE A 24 -0.05 1.51 11.15
N PHE A 25 1.06 1.21 10.49
CA PHE A 25 1.11 0.53 9.19
C PHE A 25 0.33 -0.79 9.22
N LYS A 26 0.50 -1.59 10.28
CA LYS A 26 -0.24 -2.85 10.48
C LYS A 26 -1.74 -2.71 10.56
N ILE A 27 -2.24 -1.56 11.00
CA ILE A 27 -3.67 -1.29 11.16
C ILE A 27 -4.23 -0.63 9.90
N GLN A 28 -3.53 0.37 9.37
CA GLN A 28 -4.02 1.20 8.26
C GLN A 28 -3.94 0.48 6.92
N VAL A 29 -2.82 -0.17 6.61
CA VAL A 29 -2.61 -0.77 5.28
C VAL A 29 -3.67 -1.81 4.95
N PRO A 30 -3.96 -2.83 5.79
CA PRO A 30 -4.99 -3.81 5.47
C PRO A 30 -6.38 -3.19 5.28
N SER A 31 -6.70 -2.16 6.08
CA SER A 31 -7.97 -1.44 5.97
C SER A 31 -8.09 -0.67 4.65
N GLN A 32 -7.02 0.01 4.24
CA GLN A 32 -6.95 0.76 2.98
C GLN A 32 -7.02 -0.18 1.77
N VAL A 33 -6.24 -1.28 1.77
CA VAL A 33 -6.27 -2.29 0.69
C VAL A 33 -7.68 -2.89 0.54
N LYS A 34 -8.36 -3.17 1.66
CA LYS A 34 -9.74 -3.68 1.64
C LYS A 34 -10.76 -2.68 1.07
N ALA A 35 -10.48 -1.37 1.12
CA ALA A 35 -11.36 -0.34 0.59
C ALA A 35 -11.24 -0.16 -0.93
N LEU A 36 -10.09 -0.50 -1.54
CA LEU A 36 -9.81 -0.28 -2.97
C LEU A 36 -10.90 -0.82 -3.92
N PRO A 37 -11.40 -2.06 -3.76
CA PRO A 37 -12.44 -2.57 -4.66
C PRO A 37 -13.75 -1.78 -4.56
N GLY A 38 -14.07 -1.27 -3.36
CA GLY A 38 -15.26 -0.45 -3.13
C GLY A 38 -15.15 0.92 -3.79
N LEU A 39 -14.01 1.59 -3.61
CA LEU A 39 -13.72 2.88 -4.27
C LEU A 39 -13.78 2.76 -5.80
N CYS A 40 -13.20 1.68 -6.35
CA CYS A 40 -13.27 1.41 -7.78
C CYS A 40 -14.70 1.12 -8.26
N ALA A 41 -15.49 0.36 -7.50
CA ALA A 41 -16.87 0.01 -7.88
C ALA A 41 -17.81 1.22 -7.83
N ASN A 42 -17.53 2.18 -6.95
CA ASN A 42 -18.28 3.44 -6.83
C ASN A 42 -17.79 4.53 -7.80
N GLU A 43 -16.75 4.26 -8.59
CA GLU A 43 -16.10 5.25 -9.45
C GLU A 43 -15.52 6.45 -8.69
N ASP A 44 -15.15 6.24 -7.41
CA ASP A 44 -14.55 7.25 -6.53
C ASP A 44 -13.04 7.42 -6.88
N TRP A 45 -12.76 7.83 -8.13
CA TRP A 45 -11.41 7.86 -8.70
C TRP A 45 -10.44 8.78 -7.96
N GLU A 46 -10.92 9.92 -7.46
CA GLU A 46 -10.11 10.85 -6.65
C GLU A 46 -9.65 10.20 -5.34
N GLU A 47 -10.58 9.60 -4.59
CA GLU A 47 -10.28 8.92 -3.33
C GLU A 47 -9.43 7.66 -3.58
N LEU A 48 -9.64 6.98 -4.70
CA LEU A 48 -8.84 5.83 -5.11
C LEU A 48 -7.38 6.24 -5.38
N SER A 49 -7.15 7.34 -6.11
CA SER A 49 -5.81 7.88 -6.37
C SER A 49 -5.12 8.31 -5.08
N ILE A 50 -5.84 9.03 -4.18
CA ILE A 50 -5.33 9.40 -2.85
C ILE A 50 -4.93 8.16 -2.04
N THR A 51 -5.76 7.12 -2.08
CA THR A 51 -5.49 5.87 -1.37
C THR A 51 -4.26 5.16 -1.95
N PHE A 52 -4.11 5.11 -3.28
CA PHE A 52 -2.92 4.57 -3.93
C PHE A 52 -1.66 5.35 -3.55
N HIS A 53 -1.69 6.68 -3.59
CA HIS A 53 -0.58 7.53 -3.20
C HIS A 53 -0.11 7.27 -1.76
N SER A 54 -1.08 7.16 -0.85
CA SER A 54 -0.85 6.89 0.57
C SER A 54 -0.25 5.51 0.78
N LEU A 55 -0.84 4.46 0.20
CA LEU A 55 -0.34 3.09 0.29
C LEU A 55 1.06 2.97 -0.31
N LYS A 56 1.30 3.59 -1.48
CA LYS A 56 2.61 3.61 -2.15
C LYS A 56 3.68 4.12 -1.21
N SER A 57 3.46 5.30 -0.62
CA SER A 57 4.38 5.92 0.33
C SER A 57 4.64 5.01 1.54
N GLN A 58 3.57 4.42 2.10
CA GLN A 58 3.68 3.50 3.22
C GLN A 58 4.52 2.27 2.89
N PHE A 59 4.31 1.63 1.73
CA PHE A 59 5.11 0.49 1.28
C PHE A 59 6.55 0.85 0.97
N SER A 60 6.80 2.01 0.36
CA SER A 60 8.17 2.52 0.13
C SER A 60 8.93 2.73 1.43
N TYR A 61 8.29 3.28 2.47
CA TYR A 61 8.94 3.49 3.77
C TYR A 61 9.41 2.19 4.43
N VAL A 62 8.71 1.09 4.17
CA VAL A 62 9.05 -0.24 4.69
C VAL A 62 9.78 -1.12 3.68
N GLY A 63 10.28 -0.53 2.58
CA GLY A 63 11.11 -1.20 1.59
C GLY A 63 10.39 -2.23 0.72
N VAL A 64 9.06 -2.18 0.65
CA VAL A 64 8.24 -3.10 -0.17
C VAL A 64 7.99 -2.46 -1.53
N ASN A 65 9.07 -2.29 -2.29
CA ASN A 65 9.05 -1.52 -3.54
C ASN A 65 8.18 -2.18 -4.62
N ASP A 66 8.07 -3.51 -4.65
CA ASP A 66 7.25 -4.21 -5.66
C ASP A 66 5.77 -3.82 -5.56
N LEU A 67 5.21 -3.77 -4.34
CA LEU A 67 3.83 -3.33 -4.12
C LEU A 67 3.68 -1.81 -4.32
N ALA A 68 4.69 -1.03 -3.93
CA ALA A 68 4.69 0.42 -4.16
C ALA A 68 4.66 0.77 -5.65
N GLU A 69 5.40 0.04 -6.49
CA GLU A 69 5.39 0.23 -7.94
C GLU A 69 4.04 -0.15 -8.56
N GLN A 70 3.42 -1.25 -8.13
CA GLN A 70 2.06 -1.59 -8.59
C GLN A 70 1.05 -0.48 -8.27
N LEU A 71 1.16 0.12 -7.07
CA LEU A 71 0.30 1.24 -6.67
C LEU A 71 0.59 2.51 -7.48
N ARG A 72 1.86 2.78 -7.78
CA ARG A 72 2.27 3.90 -8.64
C ARG A 72 1.67 3.77 -10.04
N GLU A 73 1.74 2.58 -10.64
CA GLU A 73 1.16 2.32 -11.97
C GLU A 73 -0.36 2.48 -11.96
N MET A 74 -1.03 2.03 -10.89
CA MET A 74 -2.47 2.19 -10.74
C MET A 74 -2.88 3.65 -10.53
N GLU A 75 -2.16 4.41 -9.70
CA GLU A 75 -2.33 5.85 -9.48
C GLU A 75 -2.22 6.61 -10.80
N GLU A 76 -1.14 6.37 -11.57
CA GLU A 76 -0.92 7.03 -12.87
C GLU A 76 -2.04 6.73 -13.88
N ARG A 77 -2.54 5.49 -13.92
CA ARG A 77 -3.67 5.13 -14.79
C ARG A 77 -4.95 5.85 -14.39
N VAL A 78 -5.25 5.92 -13.09
CA VAL A 78 -6.44 6.62 -12.59
C VAL A 78 -6.35 8.12 -12.89
N ASP A 79 -5.19 8.73 -12.65
CA ASP A 79 -4.95 10.15 -12.91
C ASP A 79 -5.04 10.50 -14.41
N ASN A 80 -4.65 9.56 -15.29
CA ASN A 80 -4.78 9.70 -16.73
C ASN A 80 -6.19 9.32 -17.28
N GLY A 81 -7.10 8.87 -16.42
CA GLY A 81 -8.46 8.43 -16.81
C GLY A 81 -8.52 7.04 -17.46
N GLU A 82 -7.45 6.26 -17.38
CA GLU A 82 -7.34 4.89 -17.92
C GLU A 82 -7.95 3.84 -16.95
N THR A 83 -9.20 4.05 -16.54
CA THR A 83 -9.84 3.26 -15.47
C THR A 83 -10.34 1.89 -15.91
N GLY A 84 -10.41 1.61 -17.21
CA GLY A 84 -11.02 0.39 -17.75
C GLY A 84 -10.37 -0.93 -17.32
N SER A 85 -9.11 -0.91 -16.88
CA SER A 85 -8.40 -2.09 -16.35
C SER A 85 -8.15 -2.04 -14.85
N ILE A 86 -8.56 -0.97 -14.16
CA ILE A 86 -8.13 -0.72 -12.78
C ILE A 86 -8.72 -1.74 -11.80
N ALA A 87 -9.95 -2.19 -12.03
CA ALA A 87 -10.59 -3.24 -11.23
C ALA A 87 -9.80 -4.56 -11.26
N PHE A 88 -9.25 -4.93 -12.42
CA PHE A 88 -8.41 -6.12 -12.57
C PHE A 88 -7.08 -5.94 -11.82
N LEU A 89 -6.44 -4.78 -11.99
CA LEU A 89 -5.18 -4.45 -11.30
C LEU A 89 -5.34 -4.44 -9.77
N ILE A 90 -6.44 -3.88 -9.25
CA ILE A 90 -6.76 -3.90 -7.81
C ILE A 90 -6.93 -5.34 -7.32
N SER A 91 -7.60 -6.20 -8.09
CA SER A 91 -7.78 -7.60 -7.71
C SER A 91 -6.45 -8.34 -7.64
N ASP A 92 -5.57 -8.13 -8.62
CA ASP A 92 -4.25 -8.74 -8.68
C ASP A 92 -3.35 -8.22 -7.54
N PHE A 93 -3.35 -6.92 -7.32
CA PHE A 93 -2.66 -6.27 -6.21
C PHE A 93 -3.15 -6.80 -4.86
N THR A 94 -4.46 -6.96 -4.66
CA THR A 94 -5.03 -7.49 -3.41
C THR A 94 -4.55 -8.92 -3.14
N HIS A 95 -4.43 -9.74 -4.19
CA HIS A 95 -3.88 -11.09 -4.06
C HIS A 95 -2.39 -11.06 -3.68
N SER A 96 -1.59 -10.26 -4.40
CA SER A 96 -0.16 -10.06 -4.12
C SER A 96 0.07 -9.54 -2.70
N PHE A 97 -0.72 -8.57 -2.27
CA PHE A 97 -0.72 -8.03 -0.92
C PHE A 97 -1.02 -9.10 0.12
N HIS A 98 -2.05 -9.93 -0.09
CA HIS A 98 -2.41 -10.99 0.87
C HIS A 98 -1.27 -12.01 1.04
N GLN A 99 -0.64 -12.43 -0.05
CA GLN A 99 0.53 -13.33 -0.01
C GLN A 99 1.70 -12.68 0.76
N PHE A 100 2.02 -11.43 0.42
CA PHE A 100 3.05 -10.66 1.12
C PHE A 100 2.74 -10.54 2.62
N TRP A 101 1.49 -10.21 2.96
CA TRP A 101 1.08 -9.97 4.35
C TRP A 101 1.21 -11.22 5.20
N GLN A 102 0.76 -12.37 4.70
CA GLN A 102 0.85 -13.66 5.39
C GLN A 102 2.31 -14.10 5.59
N MET A 103 3.19 -13.84 4.62
CA MET A 103 4.62 -14.12 4.77
C MET A 103 5.30 -13.22 5.80
N GLN A 104 4.88 -11.96 5.90
CA GLN A 104 5.54 -10.94 6.70
C GLN A 104 5.00 -10.84 8.13
N PHE A 105 3.70 -11.13 8.31
CA PHE A 105 2.97 -11.11 9.56
C PHE A 105 2.10 -12.38 9.67
N PRO A 106 2.73 -13.56 9.86
CA PRO A 106 1.96 -14.78 10.05
C PRO A 106 1.10 -14.67 11.31
N ASP A 107 -0.17 -15.08 11.20
CA ASP A 107 -1.02 -15.30 12.37
C ASP A 107 -0.34 -16.35 13.25
N ASN A 108 0.06 -15.95 14.47
CA ASN A 108 0.74 -16.80 15.45
C ASN A 108 -0.28 -17.41 16.42
#